data_AF-A0A7V6DCG3-F1
#
_entry.id   AF-A0A7V6DCG3-F1
#
_cell.length_a   1.000
_cell.length_b   1.000
_cell.length_c   1.000
_cell.angle_alpha   90.00
_cell.angle_beta   90.00
_cell.angle_gamma   90.00
#
_symmetry.space_group_name_H-M   'P 1'
#
loop_
_entity.id
_entity.type
_entity.pdbx_description
1 polymer ?
#
loop_
_entity_poly.entity_id
_entity_poly.type
_entity_poly.pdbx_seq_one_letter_code
_entity_poly.pdbx_strand_id
1 'polypeptide(L)' 'MYRNLCTVFAQVAQRQPQHPALVRILKGQTYPLTYGEYLQRVVHFSAGLEATGVSFGDRVLLLSE' A
#
# COMPACT_ATOMS: atom_id res chain seq x y z
N MET A 1 13.04 -16.18 -3.47
CA MET A 1 12.32 -14.89 -3.43
C MET A 1 13.06 -13.98 -2.46
N TYR A 2 13.50 -12.79 -2.90
CA TYR A 2 14.20 -11.87 -2.00
C TYR A 2 13.25 -11.34 -0.92
N ARG A 3 13.72 -11.34 0.33
CA ARG A 3 12.99 -10.76 1.45
C ARG A 3 13.16 -9.25 1.40
N ASN A 4 12.10 -8.54 1.04
CA ASN A 4 12.04 -7.08 1.05
C ASN A 4 10.71 -6.62 1.66
N LEU A 5 10.56 -5.31 1.86
CA LEU A 5 9.37 -4.77 2.53
C LEU A 5 8.07 -5.12 1.78
N CYS A 6 8.08 -5.04 0.45
CA CYS A 6 6.92 -5.36 -0.38
C CYS A 6 6.54 -6.84 -0.28
N THR A 7 7.51 -7.76 -0.32
CA THR A 7 7.23 -9.20 -0.25
C THR A 7 6.76 -9.62 1.13
N VAL A 8 7.29 -9.02 2.21
CA VAL A 8 6.79 -9.26 3.57
C VAL A 8 5.37 -8.73 3.74
N PHE A 9 5.09 -7.52 3.26
CA PHE A 9 3.74 -6.94 3.31
C PHE A 9 2.71 -7.78 2.56
N ALA A 10 3.02 -8.19 1.32
CA ALA A 10 2.13 -9.04 0.52
C ALA A 10 1.84 -10.39 1.20
N GLN A 11 2.84 -11.01 1.84
CA GLN A 11 2.65 -12.26 2.58
C GLN A 11 1.72 -12.10 3.78
N VAL A 12 1.85 -11.01 4.55
CA VAL A 12 0.96 -10.72 5.67
C VAL A 12 -0.46 -10.49 5.17
N ALA A 13 -0.62 -9.71 4.11
CA ALA A 13 -1.94 -9.43 3.53
C ALA A 13 -2.63 -10.67 2.96
N GLN A 14 -1.88 -11.62 2.40
CA GLN A 14 -2.44 -12.91 1.97
C GLN A 14 -2.88 -13.79 3.14
N ARG A 15 -2.12 -13.78 4.25
CA ARG A 15 -2.43 -14.59 5.44
C ARG A 15 -3.58 -14.02 6.26
N GLN A 16 -3.72 -12.70 6.31
CA GLN A 16 -4.69 -12.00 7.15
C GLN A 16 -5.41 -10.88 6.40
N PRO A 17 -6.12 -11.19 5.30
CA PRO A 17 -6.66 -10.17 4.40
C PRO A 17 -7.69 -9.26 5.05
N GLN A 18 -8.42 -9.75 6.05
CA GLN A 18 -9.48 -9.02 6.79
C GLN A 18 -8.93 -8.27 8.01
N HIS A 19 -7.65 -8.44 8.38
CA HIS A 19 -7.12 -7.80 9.57
C HIS A 19 -6.93 -6.29 9.30
N PRO A 20 -7.35 -5.40 10.22
CA PRO A 20 -7.12 -3.96 10.08
C PRO A 20 -5.62 -3.64 9.97
N ALA A 21 -5.23 -2.90 8.94
CA ALA A 21 -3.84 -2.52 8.68
C ALA A 21 -3.59 -1.04 8.92
N LEU A 22 -4.55 -0.20 8.49
CA LEU A 22 -4.52 1.25 8.65
C LEU A 22 -5.87 1.74 9.11
N VAL A 23 -5.87 2.89 9.77
CA VAL A 23 -7.08 3.60 10.17
C VAL A 23 -7.02 5.00 9.57
N ARG A 24 -7.98 5.33 8.70
CA ARG A 24 -8.13 6.68 8.16
C ARG A 24 -9.21 7.42 8.95
N ILE A 25 -8.88 8.58 9.49
CA ILE A 25 -9.85 9.46 10.15
C ILE A 25 -10.28 10.54 9.16
N LEU A 26 -11.58 10.62 8.86
CA LEU A 26 -12.17 11.63 7.97
C LEU A 26 -13.36 12.28 8.67
N LYS A 27 -13.30 13.60 8.88
CA LYS A 27 -14.38 14.36 9.56
C LYS A 27 -14.80 13.73 10.90
N GLY A 28 -13.82 13.21 11.65
CA GLY A 28 -14.05 12.52 12.94
C GLY A 28 -14.54 11.07 12.84
N GLN A 29 -14.78 10.54 11.64
CA GLN A 29 -15.16 9.15 11.44
C GLN A 29 -13.93 8.28 11.09
N THR A 30 -13.85 7.12 11.73
CA THR A 30 -12.79 6.13 11.52
C THR A 30 -13.20 5.15 10.43
N TYR A 31 -12.39 5.07 9.38
CA TYR A 31 -12.51 4.10 8.30
C TYR A 31 -11.31 3.15 8.35
N PRO A 32 -11.47 1.94 8.89
CA PRO A 32 -10.41 0.95 8.85
C PRO A 32 -10.17 0.51 7.40
N LEU A 33 -8.91 0.31 7.06
CA LEU A 33 -8.47 -0.32 5.82
C LEU A 33 -7.81 -1.64 6.19
N THR A 34 -8.32 -2.74 5.64
CA THR A 34 -7.76 -4.07 5.86
C THR A 34 -6.46 -4.27 5.09
N TYR A 35 -5.65 -5.25 5.48
CA TYR A 35 -4.44 -5.58 4.73
C TYR A 35 -4.73 -5.98 3.27
N GLY A 36 -5.83 -6.69 3.02
CA GLY A 36 -6.23 -7.11 1.68
C GLY A 36 -6.53 -5.91 0.77
N GLU A 37 -7.36 -4.98 1.25
CA GLU A 37 -7.68 -3.75 0.52
C GLU A 37 -6.44 -2.87 0.34
N TYR A 38 -5.58 -2.80 1.36
CA TYR A 38 -4.37 -2.01 1.28
C TYR A 38 -3.40 -2.55 0.22
N LEU A 39 -3.21 -3.88 0.16
CA LEU A 39 -2.39 -4.50 -0.87
C LEU A 39 -2.92 -4.22 -2.28
N GLN A 40 -4.24 -4.33 -2.49
CA GLN A 40 -4.85 -4.00 -3.78
C GLN A 40 -4.56 -2.55 -4.20
N ARG A 41 -4.67 -1.60 -3.27
CA ARG A 41 -4.36 -0.18 -3.53
C ARG A 41 -2.89 0.05 -3.84
N VAL A 42 -1.98 -0.61 -3.12
CA VAL A 42 -0.54 -0.50 -3.37
C VAL A 42 -0.17 -1.03 -4.76
N VAL A 43 -0.71 -2.18 -5.16
CA VAL A 43 -0.49 -2.75 -6.50
C VAL A 43 -1.02 -1.82 -7.59
N HIS A 44 -2.21 -1.26 -7.39
CA HIS A 44 -2.78 -0.29 -8.33
C HIS A 44 -1.92 0.99 -8.43
N PHE A 45 -1.47 1.51 -7.29
CA PHE A 45 -0.61 2.69 -7.24
C PHE A 45 0.76 2.44 -7.90
N SER A 46 1.39 1.30 -7.66
CA SER A 46 2.67 0.96 -8.29
C SER A 46 2.57 0.86 -9.80
N ALA A 47 1.49 0.27 -10.32
CA ALA A 47 1.23 0.23 -11.76
C ALA A 47 1.03 1.65 -12.34
N GLY A 48 0.37 2.53 -11.58
CA GLY A 48 0.24 3.94 -11.94
C GLY A 48 1.58 4.68 -12.02
N LEU A 49 2.46 4.48 -11.03
CA LEU A 49 3.81 5.08 -11.05
C LEU A 49 4.62 4.62 -12.27
N GLU A 50 4.61 3.32 -12.56
CA GLU A 50 5.28 2.77 -13.75
C GLU A 50 4.73 3.40 -15.03
N ALA A 51 3.41 3.56 -15.14
CA ALA A 51 2.77 4.22 -16.28
C ALA A 51 3.14 5.72 -16.41
N THR A 52 3.54 6.39 -15.32
CA THR A 52 4.08 7.76 -15.38
C THR A 52 5.57 7.84 -15.71
N GLY A 53 6.23 6.70 -15.96
CA GLY A 53 7.64 6.62 -16.31
C GLY A 53 8.59 6.51 -15.12
N VAL A 54 8.09 6.27 -13.90
CA VAL A 54 8.94 6.02 -12.74
C VAL A 54 9.60 4.65 -12.89
N SER A 55 10.91 4.61 -12.67
CA SER A 55 11.75 3.42 -12.80
C SER A 55 12.51 3.10 -11.51
N PHE A 56 13.22 1.97 -11.53
CA PHE A 56 14.06 1.56 -10.41
C PHE A 56 15.16 2.60 -10.13
N GLY A 57 15.24 3.06 -8.88
CA GLY A 57 16.20 4.07 -8.44
C GLY A 57 15.66 5.50 -8.47
N ASP A 58 14.51 5.74 -9.09
CA ASP A 58 13.85 7.05 -9.08
C ASP A 58 13.27 7.37 -7.70
N ARG A 59 13.15 8.67 -7.43
CA ARG A 59 12.63 9.19 -6.16
C ARG A 59 11.19 9.64 -6.34
N VAL A 60 10.31 9.09 -5.51
CA VAL A 60 8.90 9.51 -5.42
C VAL A 60 8.70 10.27 -4.13
N LEU A 61 8.11 11.46 -4.21
CA LEU A 61 7.86 12.34 -3.06
C LEU A 61 6.37 12.33 -2.73
N LEU A 62 6.05 12.21 -1.45
CA LEU A 62 4.70 12.45 -0.94
C LEU A 62 4.68 13.82 -0.26
N LEU A 63 3.83 14.70 -0.75
CA LEU A 63 3.48 15.95 -0.07
C LEU A 63 2.11 15.73 0.57
N SER A 64 2.07 15.70 1.90
CA SER A 64 0.85 15.62 2.68
C SER A 64 0.88 16.72 3.73
N GLU A 65 -0.23 17.44 3.85
CA GLU A 65 -0.55 18.32 4.97
C GLU A 65 -1.12 17.51 6.14
#